data_AF-A0A063YPE1-F1
#
_entry.id   AF-A0A063YPE1-F1
#
_cell.length_a   1.000
_cell.length_b   1.000
_cell.length_c   1.000
_cell.angle_alpha   90.00
_cell.angle_beta   90.00
_cell.angle_gamma   90.00
#
_symmetry.space_group_name_H-M   'P 1'
#
loop_
_entity.id
_entity.type
_entity.pdbx_description
1 polymer ?
#
loop_
_entity_poly.entity_id
_entity_poly.type
_entity_poly.pdbx_seq_one_letter_code
_entity_poly.pdbx_strand_id
1 'polypeptide(L)'
;MVKIFQTVGIKELGCYDWDLVISLVIRNFMGREDFLVFKRTEGDLTIVEDGNGRLLMVIEKVLFDEVVWAVYEEQDGMKYYTFMLPSEY
;
A
#
# COMPACT_ATOMS: atom_id res chain seq x y z
N MET A 1 -7.98 5.38 15.41
CA MET A 1 -8.72 5.26 14.13
C MET A 1 -7.70 5.41 13.02
N VAL A 2 -7.64 4.48 12.07
CA VAL A 2 -6.74 4.59 10.91
C VAL A 2 -7.49 5.30 9.80
N LYS A 3 -6.85 6.27 9.16
CA LYS A 3 -7.37 6.93 7.96
C LYS A 3 -6.54 6.52 6.76
N ILE A 4 -7.23 6.27 5.65
CA ILE A 4 -6.61 5.92 4.38
C ILE A 4 -6.84 7.09 3.43
N PHE A 5 -5.76 7.58 2.84
CA PHE A 5 -5.79 8.61 1.80
C PHE A 5 -5.29 8.03 0.49
N GLN A 6 -5.82 8.58 -0.60
CA GLN A 6 -5.45 8.21 -1.96
C GLN A 6 -5.18 9.51 -2.70
N THR A 7 -4.02 9.58 -3.36
CA THR A 7 -3.72 10.65 -4.32
C THR A 7 -4.65 10.59 -5.53
N VAL A 8 -4.56 11.59 -6.41
CA VAL A 8 -5.34 11.61 -7.64
C VAL A 8 -4.93 10.43 -8.53
N GLY A 9 -3.63 10.14 -8.66
CA GLY A 9 -3.14 9.02 -9.45
C GLY A 9 -3.69 7.67 -8.98
N ILE A 10 -3.81 7.45 -7.68
CA ILE A 10 -4.41 6.22 -7.14
C ILE A 10 -5.92 6.13 -7.38
N LYS A 11 -6.63 7.25 -7.31
CA LYS A 11 -8.06 7.28 -7.64
C LYS A 11 -8.32 6.97 -9.11
N GLU A 12 -7.43 7.42 -9.99
CA GLU A 12 -7.51 7.16 -11.44
C GLU A 12 -7.06 5.74 -11.81
N LEU A 13 -5.97 5.25 -11.21
CA LEU A 13 -5.49 3.87 -11.36
C LEU A 13 -6.52 2.86 -10.84
N GLY A 14 -7.16 3.17 -9.72
CA GLY A 14 -8.04 2.27 -9.01
C GLY A 14 -7.29 1.17 -8.24
N CYS A 15 -8.06 0.26 -7.66
CA CYS A 15 -7.56 -0.94 -7.00
C CYS A 15 -8.58 -2.06 -7.22
N TYR A 16 -8.11 -3.28 -7.42
CA TYR A 16 -8.97 -4.44 -7.61
C TYR A 16 -9.65 -4.90 -6.32
N ASP A 17 -9.11 -4.56 -5.15
CA ASP A 17 -9.65 -4.99 -3.85
C ASP A 17 -9.18 -4.10 -2.69
N TRP A 18 -9.84 -2.95 -2.53
CA TRP A 18 -9.52 -2.02 -1.44
C TRP A 18 -9.76 -2.62 -0.05
N ASP A 19 -10.78 -3.46 0.12
CA ASP A 19 -11.08 -4.07 1.42
C ASP A 19 -9.96 -5.01 1.88
N LEU A 20 -9.37 -5.77 0.94
CA LEU A 20 -8.19 -6.58 1.19
C LEU A 20 -6.98 -5.70 1.52
N VAL A 21 -6.69 -4.67 0.72
CA VAL A 21 -5.57 -3.74 0.96
C VAL A 21 -5.64 -3.13 2.36
N ILE A 22 -6.80 -2.59 2.73
CA ILE A 22 -7.03 -1.96 4.04
C ILE A 22 -6.84 -3.00 5.15
N SER A 23 -7.41 -4.19 4.98
CA SER A 23 -7.27 -5.27 5.96
C SER A 23 -5.81 -5.69 6.16
N LEU A 24 -5.04 -5.78 5.08
CA LEU A 24 -3.62 -6.15 5.12
C LEU A 24 -2.79 -5.10 5.84
N VAL A 25 -2.94 -3.83 5.47
CA VAL A 25 -2.19 -2.71 6.06
C VAL A 25 -2.48 -2.58 7.55
N ILE A 26 -3.76 -2.60 7.95
CA ILE A 26 -4.14 -2.46 9.36
C ILE A 26 -3.65 -3.64 10.20
N ARG A 27 -3.77 -4.88 9.70
CA ARG A 27 -3.46 -6.08 10.50
C ARG A 27 -1.97 -6.38 10.57
N ASN A 28 -1.22 -6.12 9.50
CA ASN A 28 0.15 -6.60 9.38
C ASN A 28 1.20 -5.51 9.52
N PHE A 29 0.90 -4.27 9.10
CA PHE A 29 1.93 -3.25 8.88
C PHE A 29 1.77 -2.00 9.73
N MET A 30 0.57 -1.72 10.24
CA MET A 30 0.30 -0.53 11.04
C MET A 30 1.28 -0.38 12.21
N GLY A 31 2.08 0.69 12.17
CA GLY A 31 3.08 1.03 13.17
C GLY A 31 4.30 0.09 13.21
N ARG A 32 4.48 -0.75 12.19
CA ARG A 32 5.64 -1.63 12.02
C ARG A 32 6.48 -1.24 10.80
N GLU A 33 5.82 -0.82 9.74
CA GLU A 33 6.45 -0.42 8.50
C GLU A 33 5.97 0.99 8.12
N ASP A 34 6.93 1.91 8.00
CA ASP A 34 6.65 3.30 7.66
C ASP A 34 6.36 3.48 6.16
N PHE A 35 6.77 2.50 5.36
CA PHE A 35 6.69 2.57 3.92
C PHE A 35 6.48 1.17 3.34
N LEU A 36 5.45 1.03 2.52
CA LEU A 36 5.11 -0.21 1.83
C LEU A 36 5.12 0.02 0.32
N VAL A 37 5.59 -0.99 -0.42
CA VAL A 37 5.61 -0.98 -1.88
C VAL A 37 4.84 -2.19 -2.38
N PHE A 38 3.76 -1.93 -3.12
CA PHE A 38 2.94 -2.94 -3.79
C PHE A 38 3.39 -3.04 -5.24
N LYS A 39 3.76 -4.24 -5.69
CA LYS A 39 4.21 -4.51 -7.07
C LYS A 39 3.49 -5.71 -7.64
N ARG A 40 3.00 -5.59 -8.86
CA ARG A 40 2.52 -6.74 -9.64
C ARG A 40 3.70 -7.56 -10.15
N THR A 41 3.54 -8.87 -10.20
CA THR A 41 4.46 -9.82 -10.85
C THR A 41 3.88 -10.29 -12.18
N GLU A 42 4.71 -10.89 -13.03
CA GLU A 42 4.26 -11.48 -14.30
C GLU A 42 3.22 -12.62 -14.13
N GLY A 43 3.11 -13.20 -12.93
CA GLY A 43 2.19 -14.30 -12.61
C GLY A 43 0.87 -13.87 -11.96
N ASP A 44 0.44 -12.62 -12.12
CA ASP A 44 -0.79 -12.07 -11.52
C ASP A 44 -0.82 -12.10 -9.97
N LEU A 45 0.35 -12.06 -9.34
CA LEU A 45 0.51 -11.93 -7.89
C LEU A 45 0.92 -10.49 -7.54
N THR A 46 0.57 -10.04 -6.33
CA THR A 46 1.11 -8.81 -5.75
C THR A 46 2.20 -9.15 -4.73
N ILE A 47 3.38 -8.57 -4.91
CA ILE A 47 4.45 -8.53 -3.91
C ILE A 47 4.26 -7.26 -3.06
N VAL A 48 4.46 -7.40 -1.75
CA VAL A 48 4.57 -6.27 -0.83
C VAL A 48 5.97 -6.27 -0.22
N GLU A 49 6.67 -5.16 -0.37
CA GLU A 49 7.99 -4.89 0.20
C GLU A 49 7.93 -3.72 1.18
N ASP A 50 8.95 -3.59 2.03
CA ASP A 50 9.21 -2.34 2.74
C ASP A 50 9.94 -1.31 1.86
N GLY A 51 10.14 -0.08 2.36
CA GLY A 51 10.86 0.98 1.66
C GLY A 51 12.34 0.67 1.33
N ASN A 52 12.92 -0.38 1.90
CA ASN A 52 14.28 -0.83 1.60
C ASN A 52 14.31 -2.01 0.61
N GLY A 53 13.16 -2.42 0.09
CA GLY A 53 13.03 -3.52 -0.88
C GLY A 53 13.07 -4.92 -0.24
N ARG A 54 12.94 -5.04 1.08
CA ARG A 54 12.82 -6.35 1.73
C ARG A 54 11.39 -6.87 1.52
N LEU A 55 11.29 -8.09 1.01
CA LEU A 55 10.01 -8.79 0.84
C LEU A 55 9.31 -8.99 2.20
N LEU A 56 8.07 -8.49 2.31
CA LEU A 56 7.23 -8.65 3.49
C LEU A 56 6.19 -9.75 3.29
N MET A 57 5.53 -9.78 2.12
CA MET A 57 4.57 -10.82 1.78
C MET A 57 4.31 -10.92 0.27
N VAL A 58 3.71 -12.05 -0.13
CA VAL A 58 3.17 -12.28 -1.47
C VAL A 58 1.68 -12.55 -1.34
N ILE A 59 0.89 -11.97 -2.24
CA ILE A 59 -0.56 -12.06 -2.30
C ILE A 59 -0.92 -12.70 -3.64
N GLU A 60 -1.66 -13.81 -3.61
CA GLU A 60 -2.09 -14.54 -4.81
C GLU A 60 -3.25 -13.84 -5.55
N LYS A 61 -3.10 -12.53 -5.75
CA LYS A 61 -4.06 -11.64 -6.43
C LYS A 61 -3.35 -10.36 -6.87
N VAL A 62 -3.70 -9.83 -8.03
CA VAL A 62 -3.32 -8.47 -8.45
C VAL A 62 -4.17 -7.44 -7.69
N LEU A 63 -3.51 -6.50 -7.01
CA LEU A 63 -4.17 -5.40 -6.30
C LEU A 63 -4.16 -4.10 -7.11
N PHE A 64 -3.09 -3.86 -7.85
CA PHE A 64 -2.87 -2.67 -8.67
C PHE A 64 -2.16 -3.07 -9.96
N ASP A 65 -2.41 -2.34 -11.05
CA ASP A 65 -1.71 -2.56 -12.33
C ASP A 65 -0.33 -1.92 -12.39
N GLU A 66 -0.07 -0.95 -11.52
CA GLU A 66 1.19 -0.22 -11.41
C GLU A 66 1.82 -0.41 -10.03
N VAL A 67 3.07 0.02 -9.89
CA VAL A 67 3.70 0.10 -8.57
C VAL A 67 2.99 1.17 -7.75
N VAL A 68 2.58 0.82 -6.54
CA VAL A 68 1.90 1.72 -5.60
C VAL A 68 2.66 1.75 -4.28
N TRP A 69 2.84 2.94 -3.74
CA TRP A 69 3.41 3.17 -2.41
C TRP A 69 2.31 3.42 -1.40
N ALA A 70 2.50 2.95 -0.16
CA ALA A 70 1.70 3.36 0.98
C ALA A 70 2.62 3.85 2.10
N VAL A 71 2.51 5.12 2.42
CA VAL A 71 3.35 5.79 3.42
C VAL A 71 2.57 5.96 4.71
N TYR A 72 3.13 5.49 5.80
CA TYR A 72 2.57 5.64 7.14
C TYR A 72 3.00 6.96 7.76
N GLU A 73 2.06 7.67 8.36
CA GLU A 73 2.34 8.85 9.17
C GLU A 73 1.51 8.81 10.46
N GLU A 74 2.10 9.30 11.55
CA GLU A 74 1.40 9.51 12.81
C GLU A 74 1.51 10.98 13.23
N GLN A 75 0.37 11.67 13.27
CA GLN A 75 0.28 13.08 13.64
C GLN A 75 -0.89 13.30 14.60
N ASP A 76 -0.65 14.00 15.71
CA ASP A 76 -1.66 14.33 16.73
C ASP A 76 -2.46 13.09 17.23
N GLY A 77 -1.77 11.94 17.36
CA GLY A 77 -2.37 10.68 17.80
C GLY A 77 -3.28 10.00 16.76
N MET A 78 -3.33 10.53 15.54
CA MET A 78 -4.01 9.94 14.40
C MET A 78 -3.01 9.22 13.50
N LYS A 79 -3.42 8.06 12.98
CA LYS A 79 -2.61 7.17 12.16
C LYS A 79 -3.12 7.17 10.74
N TYR A 80 -2.25 7.43 9.77
CA TYR A 80 -2.60 7.61 8.38
C TYR A 80 -1.77 6.69 7.50
N TYR A 81 -2.40 6.17 6.45
CA TYR A 81 -1.67 5.66 5.28
C TYR A 81 -2.08 6.46 4.06
N THR A 82 -1.09 7.02 3.35
CA THR A 82 -1.31 7.69 2.08
C THR A 82 -0.84 6.77 0.96
N PHE A 83 -1.77 6.33 0.13
CA PHE A 83 -1.50 5.57 -1.08
C PHE A 83 -1.22 6.52 -2.24
N MET A 84 -0.13 6.29 -2.95
CA MET A 84 0.33 7.14 -4.04
C MET A 84 1.13 6.38 -5.10
N LEU A 85 1.20 6.92 -6.31
CA LEU A 85 2.18 6.48 -7.29
C LEU A 85 3.58 6.96 -6.89
N PRO A 86 4.66 6.24 -7.25
CA PRO A 86 6.03 6.67 -6.98
C PRO A 86 6.37 8.09 -7.49
N SER A 87 5.72 8.54 -8.56
CA SER A 87 5.91 9.88 -9.13
C SER A 87 5.22 11.01 -8.35
N GLU A 88 4.37 10.67 -7.38
CA GLU A 88 3.60 11.63 -6.57
C GLU A 88 4.21 11.86 -5.17
N TYR A 89 5.30 11.17 -4.83
CA TYR A 89 6.07 11.31 -3.59
C TYR A 89 7.20 12.33 -3.77
#